data_AF-A0A7S3PS81-F1
#
_entry.id   AF-A0A7S3PS81-F1
#
_cell.length_a   1.000
_cell.length_b   1.000
_cell.length_c   1.000
_cell.angle_alpha   90.00
_cell.angle_beta   90.00
_cell.angle_gamma   90.00
#
_symmetry.space_group_name_H-M   'P 1'
#
loop_
_entity.id
_entity.type
_entity.pdbx_description
1 polymer ?
#
loop_
_entity_poly.entity_id
_entity_poly.type
_entity_poly.pdbx_seq_one_letter_code
_entity_poly.pdbx_strand_id
1 'polypeptide(L)'
;VAVTEDAEDQIYICSLSSQTMVYKGQLTSAQVPEYYVDLQQKDFLSHFALVHSRFSTNTFPSWDRAHPNRVLCHNGEINTLRGNKNLMFSREGAMNCPLLPGETDLLLPICSENFSDSGNFDM
;
A
#
# COMPACT_ATOMS: atom_id res chain seq x y z
N VAL A 1 5.28 -10.54 26.96
CA VAL A 1 5.66 -9.47 26.02
C VAL A 1 4.97 -8.22 26.51
N ALA A 2 5.72 -7.20 26.91
CA ALA A 2 5.14 -5.96 27.41
C ALA A 2 4.34 -5.31 26.27
N VAL A 3 3.03 -5.16 26.47
CA VAL A 3 2.16 -4.40 25.59
C VAL A 3 2.33 -2.95 26.01
N THR A 4 3.10 -2.19 25.25
CA THR A 4 3.19 -0.73 25.39
C THR A 4 1.85 -0.12 24.92
N GLU A 5 1.36 0.86 25.66
CA GLU A 5 0.05 1.54 25.49
C GLU A 5 -0.10 2.36 24.18
N ASP A 6 0.77 2.18 23.19
CA ASP A 6 0.76 2.89 21.89
C ASP A 6 0.27 2.02 20.70
N ALA A 7 -0.30 0.85 20.99
CA ALA A 7 -0.85 -0.05 19.99
C ALA A 7 -2.33 0.28 19.73
N GLU A 8 -2.64 1.44 19.15
CA GLU A 8 -3.83 1.49 18.29
C GLU A 8 -3.55 0.48 17.17
N ASP A 9 -4.29 -0.63 17.18
CA ASP A 9 -4.19 -1.69 16.18
C ASP A 9 -4.11 -1.08 14.78
N GLN A 10 -2.92 -1.07 14.17
CA GLN A 10 -2.71 -0.52 12.84
C GLN A 10 -3.41 -1.42 11.82
N ILE A 11 -4.69 -1.16 11.59
CA ILE A 11 -5.48 -1.85 10.58
C ILE A 11 -5.00 -1.39 9.20
N TYR A 12 -4.52 -2.33 8.40
CA TYR A 12 -4.12 -2.06 7.03
C TYR A 12 -4.72 -3.09 6.08
N ILE A 13 -5.46 -2.61 5.09
CA ILE A 13 -6.07 -3.44 4.06
C ILE A 13 -5.14 -3.49 2.85
N CYS A 14 -4.45 -4.61 2.64
CA CYS A 14 -3.52 -4.82 1.51
C CYS A 14 -4.23 -4.74 0.16
N SER A 15 -5.41 -5.36 0.06
CA SER A 15 -6.26 -5.35 -1.13
C SER A 15 -7.69 -5.69 -0.72
N LEU A 16 -8.66 -5.03 -1.35
CA LEU A 16 -10.08 -5.35 -1.22
C LEU A 16 -10.70 -5.28 -2.61
N SER A 17 -10.49 -6.34 -3.39
CA SER A 17 -10.92 -6.45 -4.78
C SER A 17 -11.25 -7.91 -5.09
N SER A 18 -12.22 -8.14 -5.98
CA SER A 18 -12.51 -9.47 -6.51
C SER A 18 -11.56 -9.90 -7.63
N GLN A 19 -10.70 -8.99 -8.10
CA GLN A 19 -9.81 -9.21 -9.25
C GLN A 19 -8.32 -9.22 -8.87
N THR A 20 -7.97 -8.56 -7.76
CA THR A 20 -6.58 -8.38 -7.32
C THR A 20 -6.44 -8.77 -5.86
N MET A 21 -5.45 -9.61 -5.57
CA MET A 21 -5.09 -10.01 -4.22
C MET A 21 -3.61 -9.72 -3.98
N VAL A 22 -3.28 -9.12 -2.83
CA VAL A 22 -1.91 -8.74 -2.47
C VAL A 22 -1.44 -9.59 -1.28
N TYR A 23 -0.45 -10.44 -1.54
CA TYR A 23 0.31 -11.16 -0.53
C TYR A 23 1.65 -10.44 -0.29
N LYS A 24 1.83 -9.86 0.90
CA LYS A 24 3.03 -9.07 1.23
C LYS A 24 3.34 -9.11 2.72
N GLY A 25 4.62 -8.96 3.07
CA GLY A 25 5.04 -8.89 4.46
C GLY A 25 6.52 -8.60 4.62
N GLN A 26 6.98 -8.66 5.87
CA GLN A 26 8.38 -8.49 6.25
C GLN A 26 9.15 -9.79 6.07
N LEU A 27 9.25 -10.23 4.82
CA LEU A 27 9.82 -11.52 4.44
C LEU A 27 10.93 -11.31 3.42
N THR A 28 11.94 -12.16 3.45
CA THR A 28 12.82 -12.30 2.29
C THR A 28 12.02 -12.93 1.14
N SER A 29 12.44 -12.67 -0.11
CA SER A 29 11.72 -13.17 -1.28
C SER A 29 11.58 -14.70 -1.29
N ALA A 30 12.55 -15.42 -0.72
CA ALA A 30 12.52 -16.89 -0.62
C ALA A 30 11.49 -17.40 0.41
N GLN A 31 11.17 -16.62 1.44
CA GLN A 31 10.24 -17.01 2.50
C GLN A 31 8.76 -16.81 2.11
N VAL A 32 8.47 -16.02 1.08
CA VAL A 32 7.10 -15.72 0.63
C VAL A 32 6.27 -16.98 0.37
N PRO A 33 6.71 -17.95 -0.47
CA PRO A 33 5.93 -19.17 -0.71
C PRO A 33 5.78 -20.02 0.55
N GLU A 34 6.79 -20.07 1.42
CA GLU A 34 6.73 -20.86 2.66
C GLU A 34 5.76 -20.27 3.70
N TYR A 35 5.69 -18.94 3.77
CA TYR A 35 4.81 -18.23 4.70
C TYR A 35 3.35 -18.24 4.23
N TYR A 36 3.10 -18.02 2.93
CA TYR A 36 1.78 -18.03 2.34
C TYR A 36 1.53 -19.33 1.58
N VAL A 37 1.08 -20.35 2.33
CA VAL A 37 0.82 -21.70 1.80
C VAL A 37 -0.21 -21.75 0.67
N ASP A 38 -1.08 -20.74 0.59
CA ASP A 38 -2.05 -20.56 -0.50
C ASP A 38 -1.36 -20.46 -1.86
N LEU A 39 -0.20 -19.78 -1.92
CA LEU A 39 0.58 -19.59 -3.14
C LEU A 39 1.16 -20.90 -3.69
N GLN A 40 1.18 -21.96 -2.88
CA GLN A 40 1.64 -23.29 -3.29
C GLN A 40 0.49 -24.20 -3.74
N GLN A 41 -0.77 -23.76 -3.59
CA GLN A 41 -1.92 -24.56 -4.00
C GLN A 41 -2.07 -24.57 -5.52
N LYS A 42 -2.48 -25.71 -6.07
CA LYS A 42 -2.58 -25.90 -7.54
C LYS A 42 -3.71 -25.08 -8.18
N ASP A 43 -4.71 -24.72 -7.40
CA ASP A 43 -5.86 -23.91 -7.80
C ASP A 43 -5.60 -22.41 -7.65
N PHE A 44 -4.50 -22.00 -7.00
CA PHE A 44 -4.06 -20.61 -6.94
C PHE A 44 -3.43 -20.19 -8.27
N LEU A 45 -4.28 -19.91 -9.25
CA LEU A 45 -3.90 -19.55 -10.61
C LEU A 45 -4.17 -18.08 -10.89
N SER A 46 -3.25 -17.43 -11.61
CA SER A 46 -3.44 -16.07 -12.10
C SER A 46 -2.93 -15.93 -13.53
N HIS A 47 -3.53 -15.02 -14.29
CA HIS A 47 -3.05 -14.65 -15.63
C HIS A 47 -1.79 -13.79 -15.57
N PHE A 48 -1.57 -13.09 -14.45
CA PHE A 48 -0.47 -12.16 -14.27
C PHE A 48 -0.10 -12.00 -12.78
N ALA A 49 1.16 -11.69 -12.50
CA ALA A 49 1.65 -11.44 -11.15
C ALA A 49 2.65 -10.27 -11.13
N LEU A 50 2.54 -9.43 -10.09
CA LEU A 50 3.53 -8.42 -9.74
C LEU A 50 4.28 -8.86 -8.49
N VAL A 51 5.61 -8.80 -8.54
CA VAL A 51 6.47 -9.18 -7.42
C VAL A 51 7.44 -8.03 -7.15
N HIS A 52 7.66 -7.71 -5.87
CA HIS A 52 8.54 -6.63 -5.48
C HIS A 52 9.36 -7.01 -4.25
N SER A 53 10.67 -6.77 -4.30
CA SER A 53 11.56 -6.84 -3.15
C SER A 53 12.02 -5.43 -2.82
N ARG A 54 11.74 -4.98 -1.60
CA ARG A 54 12.04 -3.62 -1.15
C ARG A 54 13.32 -3.61 -0.34
N PHE A 55 14.28 -2.79 -0.74
CA PHE A 55 15.40 -2.41 0.10
C PHE A 55 15.06 -1.11 0.83
N SER A 56 14.99 -1.15 2.16
CA SER A 56 14.62 0.01 2.99
C SER A 56 15.86 0.56 3.68
N THR A 57 16.02 1.88 3.67
CA THR A 57 17.02 2.58 4.48
C THR A 57 16.58 2.75 5.94
N ASN A 58 15.32 2.42 6.27
CA ASN A 58 14.80 2.42 7.65
C ASN A 58 15.15 1.12 8.37
N THR A 59 15.52 1.23 9.65
CA THR A 59 15.87 0.09 10.52
C THR A 59 14.67 -0.55 11.22
N PHE A 60 13.55 0.17 11.36
CA PHE A 60 12.30 -0.39 11.89
C PHE A 60 11.43 -0.89 10.74
N PRO A 61 11.11 -2.19 10.71
CA PRO A 61 10.31 -2.73 9.64
C PRO A 61 8.83 -2.38 9.89
N SER A 62 8.08 -2.00 8.85
CA SER A 62 6.62 -1.89 8.93
C SER A 62 5.94 -2.69 7.81
N TRP A 63 4.89 -3.41 8.17
CA TRP A 63 4.22 -4.38 7.30
C TRP A 63 3.43 -3.71 6.16
N ASP A 64 2.74 -2.63 6.50
CA ASP A 64 1.95 -1.79 5.59
C ASP A 64 2.80 -1.21 4.44
N ARG A 65 4.08 -0.92 4.69
CA ARG A 65 5.04 -0.36 3.72
C ARG A 65 5.70 -1.38 2.80
N ALA A 66 5.43 -2.68 2.98
CA ALA A 66 5.83 -3.67 1.99
C ALA A 66 5.08 -3.43 0.67
N HIS A 67 5.69 -3.81 -0.44
CA HIS A 67 5.05 -3.81 -1.76
C HIS A 67 4.70 -5.25 -2.17
N PRO A 68 3.77 -5.47 -3.12
CA PRO A 68 3.03 -4.48 -3.91
C PRO A 68 2.10 -3.55 -3.09
N ASN A 69 1.82 -2.35 -3.60
CA ASN A 69 0.65 -1.57 -3.17
C ASN A 69 -0.59 -2.08 -3.91
N ARG A 70 -1.72 -1.34 -3.90
CA ARG A 70 -3.00 -1.85 -4.41
C ARG A 70 -3.00 -1.98 -5.93
N VAL A 71 -2.34 -1.05 -6.62
CA VAL A 71 -2.24 -1.02 -8.08
C VAL A 71 -0.80 -0.90 -8.58
N LEU A 72 0.15 -0.53 -7.73
CA LEU A 72 1.51 -0.18 -8.11
C LEU A 72 2.60 -1.01 -7.40
N CYS A 73 3.66 -1.35 -8.16
CA CYS A 73 4.99 -1.64 -7.63
C CYS A 73 5.96 -0.54 -8.08
N HIS A 74 6.64 0.11 -7.14
CA HIS A 74 7.63 1.15 -7.44
C HIS A 74 9.00 0.78 -6.89
N ASN A 75 10.01 0.86 -7.77
CA ASN A 75 11.42 0.70 -7.43
C ASN A 75 12.15 2.01 -7.67
N GLY A 76 12.47 2.73 -6.60
CA GLY A 76 13.10 4.04 -6.64
C GLY A 76 12.65 4.91 -5.47
N GLU A 77 12.92 6.21 -5.60
CA GLU A 77 12.53 7.21 -4.62
C GLU A 77 11.94 8.44 -5.34
N ILE A 78 10.76 8.90 -4.91
CA ILE A 78 10.11 10.09 -5.48
C ILE A 78 10.65 11.34 -4.77
N ASN A 79 11.70 11.91 -5.34
CA ASN A 79 12.41 13.07 -4.78
C ASN A 79 11.57 14.36 -4.70
N THR A 80 10.44 14.44 -5.42
CA THR A 80 9.55 15.62 -5.43
C THR A 80 8.29 15.44 -4.58
N LEU A 81 8.25 14.41 -3.70
CA LEU A 81 7.07 14.02 -2.94
C LEU A 81 6.34 15.19 -2.28
N ARG A 82 7.06 16.07 -1.56
CA ARG A 82 6.44 17.22 -0.87
C ARG A 82 5.68 18.14 -1.82
N GLY A 83 6.25 18.42 -3.00
CA GLY A 83 5.60 19.23 -4.02
C GLY A 83 4.35 18.56 -4.56
N ASN A 84 4.43 17.26 -4.85
CA ASN A 84 3.30 16.47 -5.34
C ASN A 84 2.14 16.41 -4.32
N LYS A 85 2.46 16.18 -3.04
CA LYS A 85 1.47 16.17 -1.95
C LYS A 85 0.77 17.52 -1.79
N ASN A 86 1.53 18.62 -1.79
CA ASN A 86 0.95 19.96 -1.69
C ASN A 86 0.05 20.29 -2.89
N LEU A 87 0.45 19.87 -4.09
CA LEU A 87 -0.35 20.03 -5.31
C LEU A 87 -1.64 19.21 -5.24
N MET A 88 -1.60 17.99 -4.70
CA MET A 88 -2.81 17.19 -4.50
C MET A 88 -3.72 17.80 -3.44
N PHE A 89 -3.19 18.17 -2.27
CA PHE A 89 -3.96 18.85 -1.23
C PHE A 89 -4.68 20.11 -1.75
N SER A 90 -4.02 20.92 -2.58
CA SER A 90 -4.64 22.11 -3.19
C SER A 90 -5.78 21.78 -4.17
N ARG A 91 -5.78 20.57 -4.75
CA ARG A 91 -6.82 20.10 -5.70
C ARG A 91 -8.00 19.42 -5.00
N GLU A 92 -7.81 18.87 -3.80
CA GLU A 92 -8.85 18.15 -3.04
C GLU A 92 -10.12 19.00 -2.88
N GLY A 93 -10.00 20.30 -2.57
CA GLY A 93 -11.16 21.19 -2.39
C GLY A 93 -11.99 21.48 -3.66
N ALA A 94 -11.47 21.16 -4.85
CA ALA A 94 -12.20 21.28 -6.12
C ALA A 94 -12.50 19.92 -6.75
N MET A 95 -12.22 18.82 -6.05
CA MET A 95 -12.40 17.48 -6.56
C MET A 95 -13.89 17.13 -6.63
N ASN A 96 -14.28 16.49 -7.73
CA ASN A 96 -15.63 15.99 -7.92
C ASN A 96 -15.56 14.65 -8.67
N CYS A 97 -16.16 13.61 -8.09
CA CYS A 97 -16.22 12.28 -8.70
C CYS A 97 -17.66 12.00 -9.18
N PRO A 98 -17.92 11.94 -10.50
CA PRO A 98 -19.25 11.63 -11.03
C PRO A 98 -19.79 10.25 -10.63
N LEU A 99 -18.91 9.32 -10.26
CA LEU A 99 -19.26 7.97 -9.81
C LEU A 99 -19.63 7.92 -8.32
N LEU A 100 -19.30 8.95 -7.54
CA LEU A 100 -19.59 9.09 -6.10
C LEU A 100 -20.27 10.45 -5.82
N PRO A 101 -21.47 10.69 -6.37
CA PRO A 101 -22.16 11.97 -6.26
C PRO A 101 -22.53 12.26 -4.80
N GLY A 102 -22.08 13.40 -4.28
CA GLY A 102 -22.33 13.81 -2.89
C GLY A 102 -21.47 13.10 -1.84
N GLU A 103 -20.60 12.19 -2.25
CA GLU A 103 -19.74 11.38 -1.37
C GLU A 103 -18.26 11.47 -1.75
N THR A 104 -17.88 12.42 -2.61
CA THR A 104 -16.47 12.60 -3.03
C THR A 104 -15.54 12.85 -1.83
N ASP A 105 -16.05 13.48 -0.77
CA ASP A 105 -15.30 13.74 0.46
C ASP A 105 -14.86 12.45 1.18
N LEU A 106 -15.51 11.30 0.92
CA LEU A 106 -15.09 10.00 1.48
C LEU A 106 -13.73 9.53 0.94
N LEU A 107 -13.26 10.10 -0.19
CA LEU A 107 -11.95 9.80 -0.77
C LEU A 107 -10.82 10.59 -0.12
N LEU A 108 -11.14 11.57 0.73
CA LEU A 108 -10.18 12.50 1.30
C LEU A 108 -9.71 12.06 2.71
N PRO A 109 -8.45 12.32 3.10
CA PRO A 109 -7.37 12.85 2.25
C PRO A 109 -6.79 11.78 1.33
N ILE A 110 -6.39 12.17 0.11
CA ILE A 110 -5.80 11.24 -0.87
C ILE A 110 -4.35 10.92 -0.49
N CYS A 111 -3.57 11.96 -0.23
CA CYS A 111 -2.19 11.83 0.23
C CYS A 111 -2.12 11.92 1.76
N SER A 112 -1.24 11.14 2.38
CA SER A 112 -1.03 11.12 3.83
C SER A 112 0.45 11.21 4.20
N GLU A 113 0.77 11.81 5.34
CA GLU A 113 2.11 11.78 5.95
C GLU A 113 2.54 10.38 6.40
N ASN A 114 1.57 9.49 6.67
CA ASN A 114 1.88 8.16 7.18
C ASN A 114 2.35 7.18 6.09
N PHE A 115 1.98 7.44 4.84
CA PHE A 115 2.35 6.61 3.70
C PHE A 115 3.77 6.91 3.19
N SER A 116 4.41 5.88 2.63
CA SER A 116 5.64 6.07 1.87
C SER A 116 5.40 6.95 0.64
N ASP A 117 6.48 7.35 -0.02
CA ASP A 117 6.41 8.04 -1.30
C ASP A 117 5.59 7.27 -2.35
N SER A 118 5.87 5.96 -2.44
CA SER A 118 5.24 4.99 -3.33
C SER A 118 3.80 4.70 -2.91
N GLY A 119 3.54 4.70 -1.60
CA GLY A 119 2.19 4.59 -1.05
C GLY A 119 1.33 5.79 -1.42
N ASN A 120 1.86 7.02 -1.29
CA ASN A 120 1.18 8.23 -1.74
C ASN A 120 0.94 8.26 -3.26
N PHE A 121 1.80 7.61 -4.05
CA PHE A 121 1.64 7.55 -5.50
C PHE A 121 0.63 6.48 -5.96
N ASP A 122 0.35 5.47 -5.14
CA ASP A 122 -0.70 4.46 -5.37
C ASP A 122 -2.12 4.98 -5.08
N MET A 123 -2.23 6.08 -4.32
CA MET A 123 -3.49 6.71 -3.90
C MET A 123 -4.06 7.66 -4.96
#